data_AF-A0A836TL42-F1
#
_entry.id   AF-A0A836TL42-F1
#
_cell.length_a   1.000
_cell.length_b   1.000
_cell.length_c   1.000
_cell.angle_alpha   90.00
_cell.angle_beta   90.00
_cell.angle_gamma   90.00
#
_symmetry.space_group_name_H-M   'P 1'
#
loop_
_entity.id
_entity.type
_entity.pdbx_description
1 polymer ?
#
loop_
_entity_poly.entity_id
_entity_poly.type
_entity_poly.pdbx_seq_one_letter_code
_entity_poly.pdbx_strand_id
1 'polypeptide(L)'
;MIAAMLEKQIVATERATGESADFMRDIFRVSRSAFFKFGLSMPLARHRRAASSDARTIAALVGTLEEDFGPCVQTVVNLAREDGVGRDVLQAVLDDKPENLEPALAQVYAFAQAVVTVAPEAEELSGKLKDMLGEEAVVDL
;
A
#
# COMPACT_ATOMS: atom_id res chain seq x y z
N MET A 1 18.29 -21.35 15.02
CA MET A 1 17.20 -20.52 15.58
C MET A 1 16.85 -19.35 14.67
N ILE A 2 17.79 -18.47 14.32
CA ILE A 2 17.52 -17.31 13.44
C ILE A 2 16.93 -17.72 12.09
N ALA A 3 17.57 -18.64 11.35
CA ALA A 3 17.07 -19.07 10.04
C ALA A 3 15.64 -19.65 10.07
N ALA A 4 15.31 -20.43 11.09
CA ALA A 4 13.97 -21.00 11.25
C ALA A 4 12.90 -19.94 11.60
N MET A 5 13.28 -18.87 12.31
CA MET A 5 12.39 -17.74 12.61
C MET A 5 12.16 -16.89 11.35
N LEU A 6 13.21 -16.65 10.57
CA LEU A 6 13.11 -15.96 9.28
C LEU A 6 12.21 -16.72 8.31
N GLU A 7 12.39 -18.04 8.18
CA GLU A 7 11.54 -18.86 7.31
C GLU A 7 10.06 -18.77 7.71
N LYS A 8 9.75 -18.78 9.01
CA LYS A 8 8.38 -18.58 9.49
C LYS A 8 7.81 -17.21 9.11
N GLN A 9 8.62 -16.15 9.18
CA GLN A 9 8.21 -14.81 8.78
C GLN A 9 8.00 -14.69 7.26
N ILE A 10 8.85 -15.32 6.46
CA ILE A 10 8.72 -15.36 5.00
C ILE A 10 7.43 -16.08 4.62
N VAL A 11 7.20 -17.29 5.14
CA VAL A 11 5.95 -18.04 4.89
C VAL A 11 4.70 -17.28 5.35
N ALA A 12 4.77 -16.56 6.48
CA ALA A 12 3.66 -15.73 6.92
C ALA A 12 3.38 -14.57 5.95
N THR A 13 4.44 -13.95 5.43
CA THR A 13 4.33 -12.88 4.42
C THR A 13 3.72 -13.42 3.14
N GLU A 14 4.20 -14.56 2.64
CA GLU A 14 3.68 -15.20 1.41
C GLU A 14 2.19 -15.54 1.52
N ARG A 15 1.72 -15.93 2.72
CA ARG A 15 0.30 -16.19 2.96
C ARG A 15 -0.54 -14.92 2.96
N ALA A 16 -0.03 -13.84 3.55
CA ALA A 16 -0.74 -12.57 3.64
C ALA A 16 -0.80 -11.85 2.29
N THR A 17 0.28 -11.91 1.51
CA THR A 17 0.35 -11.28 0.18
C THR A 17 -0.23 -12.17 -0.91
N GLY A 18 -0.15 -13.48 -0.77
CA GLY A 18 -0.45 -14.44 -1.83
C GLY A 18 0.68 -14.57 -2.87
N GLU A 19 1.82 -13.92 -2.64
CA GLU A 19 2.96 -13.85 -3.55
C GLU A 19 4.21 -14.52 -2.96
N SER A 20 5.07 -15.08 -3.81
CA SER A 20 6.36 -15.65 -3.36
C SER A 20 7.28 -14.56 -2.81
N ALA A 21 7.94 -14.87 -1.70
CA ALA A 21 8.98 -14.05 -1.10
C ALA A 21 10.36 -14.74 -1.19
N ASP A 22 10.56 -15.59 -2.20
CA ASP A 22 11.83 -16.29 -2.44
C ASP A 22 13.03 -15.34 -2.54
N PHE A 23 12.82 -14.12 -3.04
CA PHE A 23 13.84 -13.09 -3.06
C PHE A 23 14.42 -12.81 -1.66
N MET A 24 13.61 -12.90 -0.60
CA MET A 24 14.09 -12.71 0.78
C MET A 24 15.02 -13.86 1.20
N ARG A 25 14.72 -15.09 0.79
CA ARG A 25 15.58 -16.27 1.02
C ARG A 25 16.91 -16.10 0.27
N ASP A 26 16.84 -15.61 -0.97
CA ASP A 26 18.02 -15.34 -1.79
C ASP A 26 18.90 -14.24 -1.21
N ILE A 27 18.32 -13.10 -0.80
CA ILE A 27 19.06 -12.02 -0.15
C ILE A 27 19.72 -12.54 1.13
N PHE A 28 19.02 -13.31 1.97
CA PHE A 28 19.61 -13.86 3.18
C PHE A 28 20.79 -14.80 2.90
N ARG A 29 20.69 -15.62 1.86
CA ARG A 29 21.74 -16.55 1.42
C ARG A 29 22.96 -15.81 0.87
N VAL A 30 22.75 -14.79 0.02
CA VAL A 30 23.82 -14.07 -0.67
C VAL A 30 24.45 -12.99 0.22
N SER A 31 23.64 -12.22 0.96
CA SER A 31 24.09 -11.10 1.79
C SER A 31 23.19 -10.86 3.00
N ARG A 32 23.62 -11.35 4.17
CA ARG A 32 22.92 -11.12 5.44
C ARG A 32 22.80 -9.64 5.79
N SER A 33 23.81 -8.83 5.46
CA SER A 33 23.78 -7.40 5.74
C SER A 33 22.71 -6.68 4.91
N ALA A 34 22.55 -7.07 3.64
CA ALA A 34 21.46 -6.55 2.81
C ALA A 34 20.09 -7.01 3.33
N PHE A 35 19.97 -8.27 3.75
CA PHE A 35 18.73 -8.80 4.34
C PHE A 35 18.28 -7.98 5.55
N PHE A 36 19.19 -7.72 6.50
CA PHE A 36 18.83 -6.93 7.69
C PHE A 36 18.52 -5.48 7.35
N LYS A 37 19.21 -4.86 6.38
CA LYS A 37 18.87 -3.50 5.91
C LYS A 37 17.48 -3.43 5.30
N PHE A 38 17.13 -4.42 4.47
CA PHE A 38 15.78 -4.54 3.91
C PHE A 38 14.73 -4.77 5.00
N GLY A 39 14.99 -5.66 5.96
CA GLY A 39 14.10 -5.87 7.10
C GLY A 39 13.89 -4.59 7.92
N LEU A 40 14.92 -3.75 8.07
CA LEU A 40 14.85 -2.48 8.77
C LEU A 40 14.07 -1.39 8.00
N SER A 41 13.87 -1.51 6.68
CA SER A 41 13.02 -0.59 5.91
C SER A 41 11.54 -0.96 5.94
N MET A 42 11.19 -2.19 6.29
CA MET A 42 9.79 -2.65 6.31
C MET A 42 8.85 -1.83 7.22
N PRO A 43 9.26 -1.37 8.42
CA PRO A 43 8.41 -0.52 9.25
C PRO A 43 8.04 0.81 8.59
N LEU A 44 8.92 1.35 7.74
CA LEU A 44 8.64 2.56 6.96
C LEU A 44 7.62 2.26 5.85
N ALA A 45 7.83 1.18 5.09
CA ALA A 45 6.92 0.79 4.01
C ALA A 45 5.50 0.46 4.51
N ARG A 46 5.40 -0.06 5.74
CA ARG A 46 4.13 -0.40 6.41
C ARG A 46 3.63 0.70 7.35
N HIS A 47 4.25 1.87 7.33
CA HIS A 47 3.82 2.95 8.21
C HIS A 47 2.40 3.36 7.85
N ARG A 48 1.55 3.38 8.86
CA ARG A 48 0.21 3.97 8.84
C ARG A 48 -0.13 4.29 10.28
N ARG A 49 -0.46 5.55 10.55
CA ARG A 49 -0.76 6.02 11.90
C ARG A 49 -2.09 6.75 11.99
N ALA A 50 -2.42 7.59 11.02
CA ALA A 50 -3.62 8.43 11.03
C ALA A 50 -4.58 8.10 9.88
N ALA A 51 -4.08 7.68 8.71
CA ALA A 51 -4.96 7.31 7.60
C ALA A 51 -5.81 6.07 7.94
N SER A 52 -7.07 6.09 7.51
CA SER A 52 -7.93 4.90 7.55
C SER A 52 -7.38 3.80 6.64
N SER A 53 -7.77 2.55 6.92
CA SER A 53 -7.40 1.41 6.05
C SER A 53 -7.91 1.62 4.61
N ASP A 54 -9.09 2.20 4.45
CA ASP A 54 -9.67 2.52 3.13
C ASP A 54 -8.83 3.56 2.38
N ALA A 55 -8.49 4.68 3.02
CA ALA A 55 -7.71 5.74 2.39
C ALA A 55 -6.31 5.25 1.98
N ARG A 56 -5.62 4.53 2.88
CA ARG A 56 -4.31 3.93 2.58
C ARG A 56 -4.40 2.94 1.42
N THR A 57 -5.43 2.10 1.41
CA THR A 57 -5.63 1.09 0.37
C THR A 57 -5.90 1.72 -0.99
N ILE A 58 -6.72 2.78 -1.05
CA ILE A 58 -6.98 3.51 -2.29
C ILE A 58 -5.67 4.06 -2.86
N ALA A 59 -4.87 4.76 -2.05
CA ALA A 59 -3.59 5.30 -2.49
C ALA A 59 -2.63 4.20 -2.98
N ALA A 60 -2.53 3.09 -2.24
CA ALA A 60 -1.71 1.95 -2.62
C ALA A 60 -2.17 1.29 -3.92
N LEU A 61 -3.47 1.09 -4.11
CA LEU A 61 -4.03 0.50 -5.33
C LEU A 61 -3.81 1.40 -6.55
N VAL A 62 -4.07 2.70 -6.43
CA VAL A 62 -3.83 3.65 -7.53
C VAL A 62 -2.37 3.63 -7.96
N GLY A 63 -1.43 3.74 -7.02
CA GLY A 63 0.00 3.63 -7.33
C GLY A 63 0.38 2.30 -7.98
N THR A 64 -0.20 1.20 -7.52
CA THR A 64 0.11 -0.13 -8.06
C THR A 64 -0.50 -0.37 -9.44
N LEU A 65 -1.68 0.19 -9.71
CA LEU A 65 -2.35 0.09 -11.02
C LEU A 65 -1.59 0.86 -12.10
N GLU A 66 -1.01 2.01 -11.76
CA GLU A 66 -0.19 2.81 -12.70
C GLU A 66 1.11 2.09 -13.11
N GLU A 67 1.67 1.24 -12.25
CA GLU A 67 2.88 0.45 -12.53
C GLU A 67 2.63 -0.76 -13.46
N ASP A 68 1.38 -1.06 -13.82
CA ASP A 68 0.95 -2.19 -14.67
C ASP A 68 1.47 -3.57 -14.21
N PHE A 69 1.56 -3.77 -12.89
CA PHE A 69 2.03 -5.02 -12.27
C PHE A 69 0.89 -5.77 -11.56
N GLY A 70 0.18 -6.63 -12.30
CA GLY A 70 -0.97 -7.42 -11.80
C GLY A 70 -0.76 -8.20 -10.47
N PRO A 71 0.39 -8.87 -10.24
CA PRO A 71 0.69 -9.52 -8.96
C PRO A 71 0.70 -8.58 -7.75
N CYS A 72 1.19 -7.34 -7.96
CA CYS A 72 1.21 -6.33 -6.92
C CYS A 72 -0.22 -5.87 -6.56
N VAL A 73 -1.11 -5.74 -7.56
CA VAL A 73 -2.53 -5.39 -7.33
C VAL A 73 -3.20 -6.42 -6.42
N GLN A 74 -3.03 -7.71 -6.72
CA GLN A 74 -3.63 -8.77 -5.90
C GLN A 74 -3.05 -8.80 -4.47
N THR A 75 -1.76 -8.50 -4.32
CA THR A 75 -1.13 -8.33 -3.00
C THR A 75 -1.82 -7.25 -2.18
N VAL A 76 -2.03 -6.06 -2.77
CA VAL A 76 -2.71 -4.95 -2.07
C VAL A 76 -4.15 -5.33 -1.74
N VAL A 77 -4.88 -5.99 -2.65
CA VAL A 77 -6.24 -6.49 -2.38
C VAL A 77 -6.28 -7.48 -1.21
N ASN A 78 -5.32 -8.41 -1.13
CA ASN A 78 -5.27 -9.38 -0.04
C ASN A 78 -5.03 -8.69 1.31
N LEU A 79 -4.05 -7.80 1.38
CA LEU A 79 -3.73 -7.04 2.59
C LEU A 79 -4.89 -6.13 3.02
N ALA A 80 -5.54 -5.46 2.07
CA ALA A 80 -6.70 -4.61 2.34
C ALA A 80 -7.87 -5.40 2.95
N ARG A 81 -8.11 -6.63 2.48
CA ARG A 81 -9.14 -7.51 3.04
C ARG A 81 -8.80 -7.97 4.45
N GLU A 82 -7.52 -8.24 4.75
CA GLU A 82 -7.07 -8.51 6.12
C GLU A 82 -7.27 -7.30 7.03
N ASP A 83 -7.09 -6.09 6.51
CA ASP A 83 -7.29 -4.81 7.20
C ASP A 83 -8.78 -4.38 7.28
N GLY A 84 -9.70 -5.21 6.79
CA GLY A 84 -11.14 -5.01 6.89
C GLY A 84 -11.76 -4.03 5.87
N VAL A 85 -11.02 -3.67 4.82
CA VAL A 85 -11.51 -2.78 3.76
C VAL A 85 -12.69 -3.41 3.02
N GLY A 86 -13.72 -2.59 2.79
CA GLY A 86 -14.95 -3.00 2.11
C GLY A 86 -14.72 -3.44 0.67
N ARG A 87 -15.46 -4.46 0.22
CA ARG A 87 -15.40 -4.95 -1.17
C ARG A 87 -15.80 -3.86 -2.16
N ASP A 88 -16.76 -3.03 -1.79
CA ASP A 88 -17.24 -1.87 -2.54
C ASP A 88 -16.14 -0.83 -2.77
N VAL A 89 -15.36 -0.49 -1.75
CA VAL A 89 -14.18 0.41 -1.88
C VAL A 89 -13.17 -0.18 -2.86
N LEU A 90 -12.80 -1.46 -2.69
CA LEU A 90 -11.86 -2.14 -3.58
C LEU A 90 -12.36 -2.16 -5.03
N GLN A 91 -13.63 -2.51 -5.25
CA GLN A 91 -14.20 -2.59 -6.59
C GLN A 91 -14.29 -1.21 -7.26
N ALA A 92 -14.62 -0.16 -6.50
CA ALA A 92 -14.68 1.20 -7.03
C ALA A 92 -13.32 1.66 -7.56
N VAL A 93 -12.23 1.33 -6.86
CA VAL A 93 -10.87 1.64 -7.33
C VAL A 93 -10.47 0.78 -8.54
N LEU A 94 -10.73 -0.54 -8.47
CA LEU A 94 -10.36 -1.48 -9.54
C LEU A 94 -11.13 -1.24 -10.85
N ASP A 95 -12.37 -0.74 -10.76
CA ASP A 95 -13.21 -0.41 -11.92
C ASP A 95 -12.97 1.00 -12.46
N ASP A 96 -12.08 1.80 -11.86
CA ASP A 96 -11.89 3.23 -12.12
C ASP A 96 -13.21 4.02 -12.01
N LYS A 97 -13.92 3.81 -10.90
CA LYS A 97 -15.21 4.47 -10.58
C LYS A 97 -15.18 5.16 -9.23
N PRO A 98 -14.35 6.22 -9.07
CA PRO A 98 -14.28 6.96 -7.81
C PRO A 98 -15.60 7.62 -7.39
N GLU A 99 -16.55 7.80 -8.31
CA GLU A 99 -17.90 8.28 -8.01
C GLU A 99 -18.73 7.32 -7.14
N ASN A 100 -18.31 6.05 -7.03
CA ASN A 100 -18.92 5.07 -6.13
C ASN A 100 -18.31 5.06 -4.73
N LEU A 101 -17.24 5.84 -4.49
CA LEU A 101 -16.63 6.00 -3.18
C LEU A 101 -17.36 7.08 -2.38
N GLU A 102 -17.23 7.04 -1.05
CA GLU A 102 -17.60 8.18 -0.23
C GLU A 102 -16.80 9.44 -0.65
N PRO A 103 -17.36 10.65 -0.55
CA PRO A 103 -16.73 11.87 -1.07
C PRO A 103 -15.30 12.10 -0.58
N ALA A 104 -15.00 11.77 0.68
CA ALA A 104 -13.64 11.89 1.22
C ALA A 104 -12.66 10.88 0.58
N LEU A 105 -13.10 9.65 0.33
CA LEU A 105 -12.30 8.61 -0.30
C LEU A 105 -12.10 8.89 -1.80
N ALA A 106 -13.07 9.50 -2.48
CA ALA A 106 -12.91 9.97 -3.86
C ALA A 106 -11.84 11.07 -3.97
N GLN A 107 -11.69 11.95 -2.98
CA GLN A 107 -10.60 12.94 -2.93
C GLN A 107 -9.24 12.27 -2.73
N VAL A 108 -9.16 11.20 -1.92
CA VAL A 108 -7.94 10.39 -1.78
C VAL A 108 -7.56 9.74 -3.11
N TYR A 109 -8.53 9.19 -3.84
CA TYR A 109 -8.31 8.64 -5.18
C TYR A 109 -7.76 9.70 -6.13
N ALA A 110 -8.38 10.87 -6.20
CA ALA A 110 -7.95 11.96 -7.06
C ALA A 110 -6.53 12.47 -6.70
N PHE A 111 -6.22 12.58 -5.41
CA PHE A 111 -4.88 12.93 -4.95
C PHE A 111 -3.85 11.88 -5.35
N ALA A 112 -4.13 10.60 -5.12
CA ALA A 112 -3.23 9.51 -5.48
C ALA A 112 -2.97 9.51 -7.00
N GLN A 113 -4.02 9.69 -7.81
CA GLN A 113 -3.89 9.82 -9.27
C GLN A 113 -2.99 10.99 -9.66
N ALA A 114 -3.24 12.17 -9.09
CA ALA A 114 -2.42 13.35 -9.35
C ALA A 114 -0.94 13.15 -8.95
N VAL A 115 -0.66 12.43 -7.86
CA VAL A 115 0.71 12.11 -7.44
C VAL A 115 1.39 11.18 -8.44
N VAL A 116 0.74 10.08 -8.84
CA VAL A 116 1.37 9.08 -9.72
C VAL A 116 1.57 9.61 -11.14
N THR A 117 0.68 10.49 -11.62
CA THR A 117 0.83 11.16 -12.92
C THR A 117 1.64 12.45 -12.87
N VAL A 118 2.15 12.84 -11.69
CA VAL A 118 2.91 14.09 -11.47
C VAL A 118 2.13 15.32 -11.95
N ALA A 119 0.83 15.36 -11.65
CA ALA A 119 -0.06 16.43 -12.05
C ALA A 119 0.14 17.69 -11.17
N PRO A 120 0.06 18.90 -11.75
CA PRO A 120 0.29 20.14 -11.00
C PRO A 120 -0.72 20.38 -9.87
N GLU A 121 -1.93 19.84 -9.97
CA GLU A 121 -2.98 19.93 -8.96
C GLU A 121 -2.72 19.06 -7.71
N ALA A 122 -1.69 18.20 -7.69
CA ALA A 122 -1.38 17.34 -6.54
C ALA A 122 -1.16 18.15 -5.26
N GLU A 123 -0.52 19.32 -5.35
CA GLU A 123 -0.30 20.21 -4.20
C GLU A 123 -1.61 20.82 -3.68
N GLU A 124 -2.52 21.22 -4.58
CA GLU A 124 -3.83 21.74 -4.20
C GLU A 124 -4.69 20.66 -3.52
N LEU A 125 -4.70 19.45 -4.08
CA LEU A 125 -5.39 18.30 -3.51
C LEU A 125 -4.79 17.88 -2.16
N SER A 126 -3.46 17.94 -2.02
CA SER A 126 -2.77 17.72 -0.75
C SER A 126 -3.26 18.70 0.32
N GLY A 127 -3.35 20.00 0.00
CA GLY A 127 -3.88 21.01 0.91
C GLY A 127 -5.30 20.70 1.40
N LYS A 128 -6.20 20.36 0.47
CA LYS A 128 -7.59 19.98 0.80
C LYS A 128 -7.66 18.73 1.67
N LEU A 129 -6.84 17.72 1.38
CA LEU A 129 -6.79 16.49 2.18
C LEU A 129 -6.22 16.74 3.57
N LYS A 130 -5.24 17.63 3.73
CA LYS A 130 -4.72 18.01 5.06
C LYS A 130 -5.82 18.65 5.92
N ASP A 131 -6.66 19.50 5.32
CA ASP A 131 -7.80 20.10 6.03
C ASP A 131 -8.86 19.05 6.42
N MET A 132 -9.07 18.03 5.58
CA MET A 132 -10.10 17.01 5.78
C MET A 132 -9.67 15.85 6.70
N LEU A 133 -8.44 15.39 6.56
CA LEU A 133 -7.92 14.16 7.19
C LEU A 133 -6.81 14.43 8.21
N GLY A 134 -6.22 15.63 8.20
CA GLY A 134 -5.04 15.99 8.97
C GLY A 134 -3.73 15.69 8.24
N GLU A 135 -2.67 16.42 8.58
CA GLU A 135 -1.36 16.30 7.93
C GLU A 135 -0.76 14.90 8.06
N GLU A 136 -0.89 14.27 9.23
CA GLU A 136 -0.35 12.93 9.48
C GLU A 136 -1.02 11.87 8.59
N ALA A 137 -2.32 12.01 8.32
CA ALA A 137 -3.01 11.09 7.43
C ALA A 137 -2.53 11.25 5.98
N VAL A 138 -2.24 12.47 5.53
CA VAL A 138 -1.70 12.71 4.18
C VAL A 138 -0.28 12.16 4.02
N VAL A 139 0.53 12.17 5.08
CA VAL A 139 1.87 11.54 5.07
C VAL A 139 1.79 10.01 4.93
N ASP A 140 0.72 9.38 5.40
CA ASP A 140 0.51 7.93 5.29
C ASP A 140 0.09 7.46 3.89
N LEU A 141 -0.38 8.35 3.00
CA LEU A 141 -0.94 8.01 1.67
C LEU A 141 0.17 7.83 0.62
#